data_AF-Q47C75-F1
#
_entry.id   AF-Q47C75-F1
#
_cell.length_a   1.000
_cell.length_b   1.000
_cell.length_c   1.000
_cell.angle_alpha   90.00
_cell.angle_beta   90.00
_cell.angle_gamma   90.00
#
_symmetry.space_group_name_H-M   'P 1'
#
loop_
_entity.id
_entity.type
_entity.pdbx_description
1 polymer ?
#
loop_
_entity_poly.entity_id
_entity_poly.type
_entity_poly.pdbx_seq_one_letter_code
_entity_poly.pdbx_strand_id
1 'polypeptide(L)' 'MKGNFVSIALIVIGALALGVNLDLFELDLVALIRKWWPLVLIVLGVGLFFTPDDSGRRN' A
#
# COMPACT_ATOMS: atom_id res chain seq x y z
N MET A 1 -16.71 -4.74 -9.51
CA MET A 1 -16.67 -3.51 -8.68
C MET A 1 -15.26 -2.86 -8.67
N LYS A 2 -14.52 -2.87 -9.79
CA LYS A 2 -13.09 -2.51 -9.85
C LYS A 2 -12.78 -1.01 -10.03
N GLY A 3 -13.80 -0.15 -10.10
CA GLY A 3 -13.64 1.29 -10.39
C GLY A 3 -13.47 2.21 -9.17
N ASN A 4 -13.94 1.81 -7.99
CA ASN A 4 -14.02 2.73 -6.84
C ASN A 4 -12.75 2.79 -5.98
N PHE A 5 -11.86 1.81 -6.02
CA PHE A 5 -10.72 1.76 -5.11
C PHE A 5 -9.77 2.95 -5.32
N VAL A 6 -9.46 3.27 -6.57
CA VAL A 6 -8.57 4.40 -6.92
C VAL A 6 -9.21 5.73 -6.52
N SER A 7 -10.52 5.90 -6.78
CA SER A 7 -11.24 7.11 -6.41
C SER A 7 -11.30 7.31 -4.89
N ILE A 8 -11.58 6.24 -4.13
CA ILE A 8 -11.58 6.28 -2.67
C ILE A 8 -10.18 6.60 -2.15
N ALA A 9 -9.14 5.97 -2.69
CA ALA A 9 -7.76 6.24 -2.31
C ALA A 9 -7.38 7.72 -2.58
N LEU A 10 -7.76 8.26 -3.74
CA LEU A 10 -7.51 9.67 -4.08
C LEU A 10 -8.23 10.63 -3.12
N ILE A 11 -9.48 10.35 -2.76
CA ILE A 11 -10.23 11.17 -1.79
C ILE A 11 -9.53 11.16 -0.43
N VAL A 12 -9.15 9.98 0.06
CA VAL A 12 -8.48 9.84 1.37
C VAL A 12 -7.14 10.56 1.36
N ILE A 13 -6.31 10.35 0.33
CA ILE A 13 -5.00 11.01 0.20
C ILE A 13 -5.17 12.54 0.13
N GLY A 14 -6.12 13.03 -0.66
CA GLY A 14 -6.41 14.46 -0.78
C GLY A 14 -6.89 15.09 0.52
N ALA A 15 -7.77 14.41 1.26
CA ALA A 15 -8.26 14.89 2.56
C ALA A 15 -7.14 14.95 3.61
N LEU A 16 -6.25 13.94 3.64
CA LEU A 16 -5.08 13.95 4.53
C LEU A 16 -4.13 15.10 4.18
N ALA A 17 -3.81 15.29 2.89
CA ALA A 17 -2.95 16.38 2.44
C ALA A 17 -3.55 17.76 2.77
N LEU A 18 -4.86 17.93 2.61
CA LEU A 18 -5.56 19.15 2.98
C LEU A 18 -5.49 19.42 4.49
N GLY A 19 -5.70 18.41 5.33
CA GLY A 19 -5.60 18.57 6.78
C GLY A 19 -4.20 18.96 7.26
N VAL A 20 -3.15 18.44 6.61
CA VAL A 20 -1.76 18.88 6.86
C VAL A 20 -1.56 20.34 6.43
N ASN A 21 -2.05 20.71 5.24
CA ASN A 21 -1.88 22.08 4.73
C ASN A 21 -2.61 23.14 5.56
N LEU A 22 -3.69 22.74 6.23
CA LEU A 22 -4.45 23.56 7.17
C LEU A 22 -3.89 23.52 8.61
N ASP A 23 -2.74 22.88 8.83
CA ASP A 23 -2.13 22.69 10.15
C ASP A 23 -3.08 22.04 11.17
N LEU A 24 -4.05 21.24 10.71
CA LEU A 24 -4.95 20.49 11.61
C LEU A 24 -4.20 19.35 12.31
N PHE A 25 -3.14 18.85 11.67
CA PHE A 25 -2.24 17.83 12.20
C PHE A 25 -0.92 17.82 11.41
N GLU A 26 0.18 17.53 12.10
CA GLU A 26 1.50 17.36 11.48
C GLU A 26 1.66 15.90 11.02
N LEU A 27 1.68 15.66 9.70
CA LEU A 27 2.06 14.36 9.14
C LEU A 27 3.37 14.45 8.39
N ASP A 28 4.36 13.71 8.87
CA ASP A 28 5.57 13.44 8.12
C ASP A 28 5.37 12.21 7.21
N LEU A 29 4.93 12.48 5.97
CA LEU A 29 4.75 11.46 4.94
C LEU A 29 6.03 10.67 4.67
N VAL A 30 7.20 11.31 4.78
CA VAL A 30 8.50 10.68 4.55
C VAL A 30 8.80 9.70 5.68
N ALA A 31 8.62 10.11 6.93
CA ALA A 31 8.76 9.22 8.08
C ALA A 31 7.76 8.06 8.04
N LEU A 32 6.53 8.30 7.57
CA LEU A 32 5.53 7.25 7.42
C LEU A 32 5.96 6.22 6.37
N ILE A 33 6.30 6.65 5.15
CA ILE A 33 6.80 5.73 4.11
C ILE A 33 8.04 4.97 4.60
N ARG A 34 8.96 5.65 5.29
CA ARG A 34 10.19 5.08 5.84
C ARG A 34 9.95 4.13 7.03
N LYS A 35 8.85 4.27 7.76
CA LYS A 35 8.46 3.32 8.82
C LYS A 35 7.79 2.07 8.24
N TRP A 36 7.00 2.22 7.18
CA TRP A 36 6.12 1.17 6.67
C TRP A 36 6.67 0.39 5.46
N TRP A 37 7.76 0.81 4.81
CA TRP A 37 8.39 0.05 3.70
C TRP A 37 8.70 -1.43 4.01
N PRO A 38 9.09 -1.86 5.25
CA PRO A 38 9.40 -3.26 5.51
C PRO A 38 8.17 -4.17 5.34
N LEU A 39 6.95 -3.65 5.57
CA LEU A 39 5.73 -4.40 5.40
C LEU A 39 5.46 -4.79 3.94
N VAL A 40 5.85 -3.95 2.99
CA VAL A 40 5.75 -4.28 1.57
C VAL A 40 6.61 -5.50 1.27
N LEU A 41 7.84 -5.56 1.79
CA LEU A 41 8.71 -6.72 1.62
C LEU A 41 8.16 -7.98 2.28
N ILE A 42 7.55 -7.86 3.46
CA ILE A 42 6.89 -8.99 4.13
C ILE A 42 5.75 -9.52 3.27
N VAL A 43 4.87 -8.65 2.78
CA VAL A 43 3.75 -9.03 1.91
C VAL A 43 4.25 -9.68 0.63
N LEU A 44 5.31 -9.14 0.01
CA LEU A 44 5.93 -9.73 -1.17
C LEU A 44 6.49 -11.13 -0.86
N GLY A 45 7.27 -11.29 0.22
CA GLY A 45 7.82 -12.58 0.63
C GLY A 45 6.74 -13.61 0.93
N VAL A 46 5.67 -13.22 1.61
CA VAL A 46 4.49 -14.06 1.87
C VAL A 46 3.79 -14.44 0.57
N GLY A 47 3.58 -13.49 -0.33
CA GLY A 47 2.95 -13.75 -1.64
C GLY A 47 3.76 -14.74 -2.48
N LEU A 48 5.09 -14.62 -2.47
CA LEU A 48 5.99 -15.56 -3.13
C LEU A 48 5.95 -16.95 -2.47
N PHE A 49 5.91 -17.03 -1.14
CA PHE A 49 5.81 -18.30 -0.41
C PHE A 49 4.52 -19.08 -0.73
N PHE A 50 3.42 -18.38 -0.94
CA PHE A 50 2.14 -18.98 -1.30
C PHE A 50 1.90 -19.09 -2.81
N THR A 51 2.86 -18.67 -3.65
CA THR A 51 2.79 -18.94 -5.09
C THR A 51 3.00 -20.44 -5.29
N PRO A 52 1.98 -21.19 -5.76
CA PRO A 52 2.12 -22.61 -6.02
C PRO A 52 3.18 -22.82 -7.10
N ASP A 53 4.13 -23.70 -6.84
CA ASP A 53 5.15 -24.08 -7.82
C ASP A 53 4.44 -24.89 -8.93
N ASP A 54 4.13 -24.26 -10.05
CA ASP A 54 3.55 -24.90 -11.25
C ASP A 54 4.62 -25.74 -12.01
N SER A 55 5.57 -26.32 -11.29
CA SER A 55 6.67 -27.15 -11.81
C SER A 55 6.30 -28.63 -11.95
N GLY A 56 5.03 -28.99 -11.75
CA GLY A 56 4.56 -30.38 -11.67
C GLY A 56 3.52 -30.79 -12.72
N ARG A 57 3.69 -30.49 -14.02
CA ARG A 57 3.00 -31.25 -15.09
C ARG A 57 3.59 -31.00 -16.48
N ARG A 58 4.39 -31.96 -16.93
CA ARG A 58 4.42 -32.50 -18.31
C ARG A 58 5.48 -33.62 -18.36
N ASN A 59 5.03 -34.82 -17.99
CA ASN A 59 5.54 -36.08 -18.55
C ASN A 59 4.72 -36.38 -19.80
#